data_AF-A0A964EM73-F1
#
_entry.id   AF-A0A964EM73-F1
#
_cell.length_a   1.000
_cell.length_b   1.000
_cell.length_c   1.000
_cell.angle_alpha   90.00
_cell.angle_beta   90.00
_cell.angle_gamma   90.00
#
_symmetry.space_group_name_H-M   'P 1'
#
loop_
_entity.id
_entity.type
_entity.pdbx_description
1 polymer ?
#
loop_
_entity_poly.entity_id
_entity_poly.type
_entity_poly.pdbx_seq_one_letter_code
_entity_poly.pdbx_strand_id
1 'polypeptide(L)'
;MQSNIEVNPGEILVNLKKEHQSNLSFSSLGLDEEQVEIEGGHLRIVINLNGIGNNDYFRTPTIEIGYAENTAETHWQCEFNGTTILDRTDHHGQSTVLLLNRSQLEELEHHHVNQLVIHGEFPETVHLITSKSFVHLLK
;
A
#
# COMPACT_ATOMS: atom_id res chain seq x y z
N MET A 1 -5.94 -16.70 8.28
CA MET A 1 -6.66 -15.79 9.19
C MET A 1 -7.09 -14.59 8.36
N GLN A 2 -8.35 -14.20 8.42
CA GLN A 2 -8.93 -13.19 7.53
C GLN A 2 -8.60 -11.77 8.01
N SER A 3 -7.81 -11.04 7.22
CA SER A 3 -7.81 -9.59 7.21
C SER A 3 -9.20 -9.10 6.77
N ASN A 4 -9.70 -8.02 7.38
CA ASN A 4 -10.94 -7.41 6.93
C ASN A 4 -10.60 -6.36 5.89
N ILE A 5 -10.81 -6.68 4.61
CA ILE A 5 -10.70 -5.74 3.50
C ILE A 5 -12.07 -5.17 3.19
N GLU A 6 -12.10 -3.85 3.01
CA GLU A 6 -13.23 -3.15 2.42
C GLU A 6 -12.75 -2.51 1.12
N VAL A 7 -13.40 -2.86 0.01
CA VAL A 7 -13.14 -2.27 -1.31
C VAL A 7 -14.26 -1.30 -1.62
N ASN A 8 -13.90 -0.02 -1.70
CA ASN A 8 -14.75 1.08 -2.12
C ASN A 8 -14.24 1.59 -3.48
N PRO A 9 -15.07 2.28 -4.29
CA PRO A 9 -14.61 2.85 -5.55
C PRO A 9 -13.39 3.77 -5.33
N GLY A 10 -12.23 3.37 -5.86
CA GLY A 10 -10.97 4.10 -5.70
C GLY A 10 -10.31 3.99 -4.32
N GLU A 11 -10.86 3.24 -3.37
CA GLU A 11 -10.30 3.06 -2.02
C GLU A 11 -10.26 1.61 -1.55
N ILE A 12 -9.10 1.17 -1.05
CA ILE A 12 -8.88 -0.14 -0.47
C ILE A 12 -8.49 0.03 0.99
N LEU A 13 -9.33 -0.44 1.91
CA LEU A 13 -9.01 -0.48 3.34
C LEU A 13 -8.46 -1.85 3.72
N VAL A 14 -7.28 -1.88 4.35
CA VAL A 14 -6.60 -3.08 4.82
C VAL A 14 -6.36 -2.97 6.32
N ASN A 15 -6.91 -3.91 7.09
CA ASN A 15 -6.69 -3.99 8.53
C ASN A 15 -5.65 -5.07 8.86
N LEU A 16 -4.41 -4.65 9.11
CA LEU A 16 -3.34 -5.53 9.53
C LEU A 16 -3.38 -5.77 11.04
N LYS A 17 -3.23 -7.02 11.43
CA LYS A 17 -3.04 -7.47 12.82
C LYS A 17 -1.62 -8.00 13.01
N LYS A 18 -1.12 -7.98 14.24
CA LYS A 18 0.22 -8.47 14.61
C LYS A 18 0.52 -9.93 14.21
N GLU A 19 -0.51 -10.74 14.01
CA GLU A 19 -0.41 -12.15 13.60
C GLU A 19 -0.21 -12.38 12.09
N HIS A 20 -0.22 -11.32 11.28
CA HIS A 20 0.02 -11.43 9.85
C HIS A 20 1.52 -11.60 9.58
N GLN A 21 1.86 -12.61 8.78
CA GLN A 21 3.23 -12.93 8.41
C GLN A 21 3.87 -11.81 7.61
N SER A 22 5.20 -11.81 7.57
CA SER A 22 5.97 -10.98 6.66
C SER A 22 5.62 -11.29 5.20
N ASN A 23 5.44 -10.22 4.40
CA ASN A 23 5.13 -10.24 2.96
C ASN A 23 3.68 -10.62 2.61
N LEU A 24 2.77 -9.65 2.69
CA LEU A 24 1.35 -9.83 2.41
C LEU A 24 1.03 -9.42 0.98
N SER A 25 0.64 -10.38 0.14
CA SER A 25 0.10 -10.06 -1.18
C SER A 25 -1.33 -9.52 -1.07
N PHE A 26 -1.73 -8.67 -2.00
CA PHE A 26 -3.10 -8.17 -2.05
C PHE A 26 -4.12 -9.31 -2.19
N SER A 27 -3.78 -10.35 -2.94
CA SER A 27 -4.58 -11.58 -3.04
C SER A 27 -4.74 -12.30 -1.69
N SER A 28 -3.68 -12.38 -0.89
CA SER A 28 -3.71 -13.04 0.43
C SER A 28 -4.56 -12.27 1.45
N LEU A 29 -4.68 -10.96 1.25
CA LEU A 29 -5.50 -10.10 2.08
C LEU A 29 -6.98 -10.18 1.67
N GLY A 30 -7.30 -10.68 0.47
CA GLY A 30 -8.67 -10.92 -0.02
C GLY A 30 -9.12 -10.01 -1.16
N LEU A 31 -8.19 -9.37 -1.89
CA LEU A 31 -8.52 -8.60 -3.11
C LEU A 31 -8.57 -9.52 -4.33
N ASP A 32 -9.75 -9.61 -4.94
CA ASP A 32 -9.92 -10.27 -6.24
C ASP A 32 -9.48 -9.35 -7.38
N GLU A 33 -8.81 -9.91 -8.40
CA GLU A 33 -8.27 -9.16 -9.55
C GLU A 33 -9.37 -8.44 -10.36
N GLU A 34 -10.60 -8.98 -10.35
CA GLU A 34 -11.76 -8.40 -11.04
C GLU A 34 -12.37 -7.17 -10.33
N GLN A 35 -11.94 -6.86 -9.10
CA GLN A 35 -12.50 -5.79 -8.28
C GLN A 35 -11.65 -4.51 -8.25
N VAL A 36 -10.55 -4.46 -8.99
CA VAL A 36 -9.58 -3.35 -8.92
C VAL A 36 -9.25 -2.76 -10.28
N GLU A 37 -10.31 -2.46 -11.04
CA GLU A 37 -10.25 -1.52 -12.16
C GLU A 37 -10.28 -0.09 -11.60
N ILE A 38 -9.28 0.71 -11.98
CA ILE A 38 -9.20 2.13 -11.65
C ILE A 38 -9.44 2.88 -12.96
N GLU A 39 -10.62 3.48 -13.13
CA GLU A 39 -11.02 4.24 -14.34
C GLU A 39 -10.27 5.60 -14.47
N GLY A 40 -8.94 5.58 -14.37
CA GLY A 40 -8.11 6.78 -14.28
C GLY A 40 -8.34 7.56 -12.98
N GLY A 41 -7.40 8.43 -12.62
CA GLY A 41 -7.49 9.23 -11.41
C GLY A 41 -6.81 8.55 -10.21
N HIS A 42 -7.47 8.53 -9.05
CA HIS A 42 -6.81 8.25 -7.77
C HIS A 42 -7.16 6.87 -7.19
N LEU A 43 -6.12 6.11 -6.89
CA LEU A 43 -6.13 4.96 -5.99
C LEU A 43 -5.76 5.43 -4.60
N ARG A 44 -6.54 5.01 -3.59
CA ARG A 44 -6.20 5.19 -2.18
C ARG A 44 -6.15 3.83 -1.49
N ILE A 45 -5.03 3.47 -0.89
CA ILE A 45 -4.91 2.27 -0.06
C ILE A 45 -4.63 2.70 1.37
N VAL A 46 -5.52 2.33 2.29
CA VAL A 46 -5.39 2.66 3.71
C VAL A 46 -5.04 1.37 4.46
N ILE A 47 -3.86 1.35 5.08
CA ILE A 47 -3.36 0.23 5.86
C ILE A 47 -3.38 0.63 7.34
N ASN A 48 -4.30 0.03 8.09
CA ASN A 48 -4.39 0.18 9.54
C ASN A 48 -3.41 -0.78 10.21
N LEU A 49 -2.50 -0.22 11.01
CA LEU A 49 -1.46 -0.91 11.76
C LEU A 49 -1.76 -0.90 13.27
N ASN A 50 -3.03 -0.69 13.65
CA ASN A 50 -3.45 -0.59 15.05
C ASN A 50 -3.18 -1.89 15.80
N GLY A 51 -2.50 -1.80 16.95
CA GLY A 51 -2.16 -2.97 17.78
C GLY A 51 -0.88 -3.70 17.36
N ILE A 52 -0.16 -3.21 16.35
CA ILE A 52 1.24 -3.56 16.09
C ILE A 52 2.14 -2.70 16.99
N GLY A 53 3.15 -3.30 17.60
CA GLY A 53 3.96 -2.66 18.64
C GLY A 53 5.27 -2.10 18.10
N ASN A 54 5.91 -1.24 18.89
CA ASN A 54 7.14 -0.54 18.53
C ASN A 54 8.25 -1.53 18.06
N ASN A 55 8.84 -1.24 16.89
CA ASN A 55 10.01 -1.89 16.26
C ASN A 55 9.77 -3.13 15.38
N ASP A 56 8.53 -3.43 15.01
CA ASP A 56 8.24 -4.57 14.15
C ASP A 56 8.58 -4.31 12.66
N TYR A 57 9.11 -3.13 12.28
CA TYR A 57 9.39 -2.80 10.88
C TYR A 57 10.62 -3.52 10.28
N PHE A 58 10.54 -3.85 8.99
CA PHE A 58 11.69 -4.28 8.18
C PHE A 58 12.76 -3.18 8.04
N ARG A 59 13.98 -3.59 7.68
CA ARG A 59 15.08 -2.65 7.40
C ARG A 59 14.73 -1.67 6.28
N THR A 60 14.05 -2.17 5.26
CA THR A 60 13.49 -1.38 4.16
C THR A 60 12.04 -1.85 4.00
N PRO A 61 11.08 -1.17 4.65
CA PRO A 61 9.67 -1.43 4.43
C PRO A 61 9.34 -1.09 2.97
N THR A 62 8.72 -2.03 2.27
CA THR A 62 8.51 -1.95 0.82
C THR A 62 7.06 -2.22 0.49
N ILE A 63 6.52 -1.46 -0.45
CA ILE A 63 5.25 -1.74 -1.10
C ILE A 63 5.53 -1.89 -2.59
N GLU A 64 5.04 -2.96 -3.19
CA GLU A 64 5.05 -3.12 -4.65
C GLU A 64 3.62 -3.15 -5.14
N ILE A 65 3.35 -2.41 -6.21
CA ILE A 65 2.05 -2.38 -6.86
C ILE A 65 2.30 -2.69 -8.32
N GLY A 66 1.74 -3.80 -8.78
CA GLY A 66 1.76 -4.20 -10.18
C GLY A 66 0.43 -3.87 -10.85
N TYR A 67 0.48 -3.48 -12.10
CA TYR A 67 -0.68 -3.18 -12.92
C TYR A 67 -0.47 -3.68 -14.36
N ALA A 68 -1.55 -3.95 -15.10
CA ALA A 68 -1.47 -4.62 -16.40
C ALA A 68 -0.96 -3.71 -17.52
N GLU A 69 -1.32 -2.44 -17.45
CA GLU A 69 -1.06 -1.41 -18.45
C GLU A 69 0.37 -0.89 -18.32
N ASN A 70 0.97 -0.53 -19.46
CA ASN A 70 2.24 0.17 -19.46
C ASN A 70 1.97 1.68 -19.38
N THR A 71 1.89 2.19 -18.15
CA THR A 71 1.51 3.57 -17.90
C THR A 71 2.64 4.51 -18.26
N ALA A 72 2.34 5.62 -18.94
CA ALA A 72 3.36 6.60 -19.30
C ALA A 72 3.96 7.31 -18.07
N GLU A 73 3.12 7.57 -17.07
CA GLU A 73 3.50 8.21 -15.82
C GLU A 73 2.58 7.72 -14.71
N THR A 74 3.10 7.59 -13.49
CA THR A 74 2.29 7.42 -12.28
C THR A 74 2.86 8.29 -11.19
N HIS A 75 1.98 8.85 -10.35
CA HIS A 75 2.39 9.59 -9.17
C HIS A 75 1.97 8.84 -7.91
N TRP A 76 2.85 8.78 -6.94
CA TRP A 76 2.68 8.02 -5.72
C TRP A 76 3.04 8.87 -4.52
N GLN A 77 2.15 8.89 -3.55
CA GLN A 77 2.39 9.53 -2.27
C GLN A 77 2.09 8.55 -1.15
N CYS A 78 3.00 8.42 -0.18
CA CYS A 78 2.74 7.68 1.04
C CYS A 78 2.68 8.66 2.22
N GLU A 79 1.60 8.55 2.99
CA GLU A 79 1.38 9.29 4.21
C GLU A 79 1.35 8.31 5.38
N PHE A 80 2.07 8.60 6.45
CA PHE A 80 1.98 7.86 7.69
C PHE A 80 1.55 8.80 8.82
N ASN A 81 0.45 8.47 9.48
CA ASN A 81 -0.13 9.27 10.57
C ASN A 81 -0.29 10.76 10.22
N GLY A 82 -0.76 11.10 9.02
CA GLY A 82 -0.95 12.49 8.59
C GLY A 82 0.29 13.17 8.02
N THR A 83 1.44 12.49 7.96
CA THR A 83 2.69 13.05 7.45
C THR A 83 3.14 12.35 6.18
N THR A 84 3.38 13.09 5.11
CA THR A 84 3.97 12.54 3.88
C THR A 84 5.39 12.03 4.16
N ILE A 85 5.59 10.73 3.94
CA ILE A 85 6.88 10.04 4.12
C ILE A 85 7.53 9.63 2.80
N LEU A 86 6.76 9.61 1.70
CA LEU A 86 7.25 9.36 0.35
C LEU A 86 6.41 10.14 -0.65
N ASP A 87 7.07 10.70 -1.64
CA ASP A 87 6.47 11.36 -2.81
C ASP A 87 7.33 10.98 -4.03
N ARG A 88 6.73 10.32 -5.01
CA ARG A 88 7.45 9.71 -6.13
C ARG A 88 6.63 9.77 -7.41
N THR A 89 7.29 10.18 -8.50
CA THR A 89 6.78 10.00 -9.86
C THR A 89 7.59 8.92 -10.55
N ASP A 90 6.93 7.94 -11.13
CA ASP A 90 7.53 6.95 -12.02
C ASP A 90 7.13 7.24 -13.47
N HIS A 91 8.10 7.18 -14.38
CA HIS A 91 7.87 7.32 -15.81
C HIS A 91 8.01 5.96 -16.48
N HIS A 92 6.98 5.56 -17.22
CA HIS A 92 6.93 4.32 -18.00
C HIS A 92 7.12 3.04 -17.16
N GLY A 93 6.04 2.31 -16.91
CA GLY A 93 6.15 1.02 -16.23
C GLY A 93 4.84 0.26 -16.13
N GLN A 94 4.94 -0.98 -15.64
CA GLN A 94 3.80 -1.84 -15.29
C GLN A 94 3.79 -2.17 -13.79
N SER A 95 4.70 -1.56 -13.03
CA SER A 95 4.77 -1.69 -11.60
C SER A 95 5.56 -0.54 -10.98
N THR A 96 5.25 -0.27 -9.71
CA THR A 96 5.99 0.67 -8.89
C THR A 96 6.39 -0.01 -7.58
N VAL A 97 7.66 0.20 -7.19
CA VAL A 97 8.22 -0.25 -5.91
C VAL A 97 8.46 0.96 -5.03
N LEU A 98 7.68 1.12 -3.97
CA LEU A 98 7.77 2.20 -2.99
C LEU A 98 8.63 1.73 -1.81
N LEU A 99 9.80 2.35 -1.63
CA LEU A 99 10.70 2.08 -0.51
C LEU A 99 10.47 3.13 0.57
N LEU A 100 9.95 2.73 1.71
CA LEU A 100 9.65 3.63 2.82
C LEU A 100 10.86 3.79 3.74
N ASN A 101 10.95 4.94 4.39
CA ASN A 101 11.97 5.21 5.39
C ASN A 101 11.54 4.65 6.74
N ARG A 102 12.19 3.56 7.17
CA ARG A 102 11.95 2.94 8.48
C ARG A 102 12.05 3.93 9.64
N SER A 103 13.06 4.81 9.63
CA SER A 103 13.26 5.75 10.75
C SER A 103 12.14 6.77 10.85
N GLN A 104 11.57 7.20 9.71
CA GLN A 104 10.39 8.09 9.73
C GLN A 104 9.14 7.36 10.22
N LEU A 105 8.95 6.08 9.87
CA LEU A 105 7.85 5.28 10.43
C LEU A 105 7.98 5.15 11.95
N GLU A 106 9.17 4.82 12.45
CA GLU A 106 9.43 4.67 13.90
C GLU A 106 9.24 5.99 14.66
N GLU A 107 9.61 7.13 14.06
CA GLU A 107 9.46 8.46 14.67
C GLU A 107 7.99 8.91 14.75
N LEU A 108 7.21 8.59 13.72
CA LEU A 108 5.80 9.00 13.58
C LEU A 108 4.83 7.99 14.19
N GLU A 109 5.31 6.82 14.65
CA GLU A 109 4.49 5.76 15.22
C GLU A 109 3.90 6.18 16.57
N HIS A 110 2.59 5.99 16.72
CA HIS A 110 1.87 6.22 17.97
C HIS A 110 1.53 4.90 18.66
N HIS A 111 1.35 4.93 19.98
CA HIS A 111 1.09 3.72 20.77
C HIS A 111 -0.25 3.01 20.47
N HIS A 112 -1.23 3.70 19.87
CA HIS A 112 -2.59 3.18 19.76
C HIS A 112 -3.20 3.27 18.36
N VAL A 113 -2.76 4.22 17.54
CA VAL A 113 -3.34 4.47 16.21
C VAL A 113 -2.22 4.71 15.21
N ASN A 114 -2.07 3.78 14.28
CA ASN A 114 -1.10 3.86 13.20
C ASN A 114 -1.78 3.57 11.87
N GLN A 115 -1.70 4.51 10.95
CA GLN A 115 -2.31 4.43 9.63
C GLN A 115 -1.31 4.83 8.56
N LEU A 116 -1.09 3.94 7.61
CA LEU A 116 -0.34 4.21 6.39
C LEU A 116 -1.34 4.38 5.24
N VAL A 117 -1.31 5.52 4.57
CA VAL A 117 -2.14 5.79 3.40
C VAL A 117 -1.24 5.89 2.18
N ILE A 118 -1.59 5.16 1.13
CA ILE A 118 -0.88 5.16 -0.15
C ILE A 118 -1.84 5.75 -1.16
N HIS A 119 -1.41 6.82 -1.81
CA HIS A 119 -2.10 7.45 -2.92
C HIS A 119 -1.35 7.08 -4.19
N GLY A 120 -2.06 6.56 -5.18
CA GLY A 120 -1.57 6.39 -6.54
C GLY A 120 -2.43 7.23 -7.49
N GLU A 121 -1.81 7.92 -8.41
CA GLU A 121 -2.50 8.65 -9.47
C GLU A 121 -2.08 8.08 -10.82
N PHE A 122 -3.10 7.73 -11.61
CA PHE A 122 -2.95 7.14 -12.94
C PHE A 122 -3.56 8.07 -13.99
N PRO A 123 -2.84 8.37 -15.08
CA PRO A 123 -3.35 9.21 -16.17
C PRO A 123 -4.38 8.49 -17.05
N GLU A 124 -4.43 7.15 -16.97
CA GLU A 124 -5.29 6.29 -17.77
C GLU A 124 -5.88 5.17 -16.90
N THR A 125 -6.88 4.46 -17.44
CA THR A 125 -7.47 3.31 -16.75
C THR A 125 -6.43 2.21 -16.55
N VAL A 126 -6.33 1.68 -15.33
CA VAL A 126 -5.42 0.57 -15.02
C VAL A 126 -6.09 -0.54 -14.24
N HIS A 127 -5.59 -1.75 -14.43
CA HIS A 127 -6.00 -2.94 -13.69
C HIS A 127 -4.86 -3.37 -12.76
N LEU A 128 -5.10 -3.35 -11.44
CA LEU A 128 -4.10 -3.82 -10.50
C LEU A 128 -3.98 -5.35 -10.58
N ILE A 129 -2.74 -5.82 -10.57
CA ILE A 129 -2.41 -7.24 -10.50
C ILE A 129 -2.16 -7.57 -9.03
N THR A 130 -3.19 -8.10 -8.35
CA THR A 130 -3.13 -8.37 -6.90
C THR A 130 -2.10 -9.43 -6.54
N SER A 131 -1.79 -10.34 -7.48
CA SER A 131 -0.73 -11.35 -7.36
C SER A 131 0.69 -10.78 -7.45
N LYS A 132 0.87 -9.60 -8.07
CA LYS A 132 2.14 -8.87 -8.16
C LYS A 132 2.22 -7.68 -7.19
N SER A 133 1.20 -7.49 -6.35
CA SER A 133 1.13 -6.37 -5.43
C SER A 133 1.28 -6.88 -4.00
N PHE A 134 2.24 -6.31 -3.26
CA PHE A 134 2.60 -6.81 -1.94
C PHE A 134 3.06 -5.70 -0.99
N VAL A 135 2.80 -5.95 0.29
CA VAL A 135 3.14 -5.08 1.40
C VAL A 135 4.10 -5.83 2.31
N HIS A 136 5.31 -5.32 2.41
CA HIS A 136 6.39 -5.86 3.20
C HIS A 136 6.83 -4.83 4.24
N LEU A 137 6.02 -4.68 5.28
CA LEU A 137 6.21 -3.65 6.32
C LEU A 137 6.78 -4.23 7.63
N LEU A 138 6.22 -5.36 8.09
CA LEU A 138 6.43 -5.91 9.43
C LEU A 138 7.16 -7.25 9.39
N LYS A 139 8.09 -7.46 10.33
CA LYS A 139 8.92 -8.67 10.51
C LYS A 139 8.13 -9.86 11.01
#